data_AF-A0A1W5XIK5-F1
#
_entry.id   AF-A0A1W5XIK5-F1
#
_cell.length_a   1.000
_cell.length_b   1.000
_cell.length_c   1.000
_cell.angle_alpha   90.00
_cell.angle_beta   90.00
_cell.angle_gamma   90.00
#
_symmetry.space_group_name_H-M   'P 1'
#
loop_
_entity.id
_entity.type
_entity.pdbx_description
1 polymer ?
#
loop_
_entity_poly.entity_id
_entity_poly.type
_entity_poly.pdbx_seq_one_letter_code
_entity_poly.pdbx_strand_id
1 'polypeptide(L)'
;MAVTVEPEQFDLGSVHSGLLDCIQVNLAVLADHHYGPGAHLRLGARLDFGSWARADGLPTVDPPLTAQLTTATGLLGLRVASRERLTRGELLAGLRKDGGVRYAVADAYLLPWLPYHRHAHMEHSFLIAAGPDGWHITDAYRSDTAWGTATPGHWVLADDDLAELTSAEVIELVPVGARPVDALPPAHTADPAAVARYLAAYDACADRPRAVDQLTVETWLLARARKLHAAYRALFARGAAEAAAERAHLRAWDKVVEQTYLAHRRVSRGHAEPPGVVDRLRDALAADLTVFGSHPTASPAGPAPVPAAEDALRRRVAAVAGAVLGVPPAALLDGSPFDSFASFSSFRLIEIIERLESELGTEFDADDLVPANLRRVDDLCRIAR
;
A
#
# COMPACT_ATOMS: atom_id res chain seq x y z
N MET A 1 32.75 -27.04 -4.64
CA MET A 1 31.33 -27.25 -4.28
C MET A 1 30.81 -25.92 -3.80
N ALA A 2 29.95 -25.25 -4.59
CA ALA A 2 29.32 -24.01 -4.14
C ALA A 2 28.35 -24.38 -3.02
N VAL A 3 28.50 -23.75 -1.85
CA VAL A 3 27.53 -23.86 -0.78
C VAL A 3 26.26 -23.18 -1.29
N THR A 4 25.24 -23.96 -1.64
CA THR A 4 23.90 -23.43 -1.92
C THR A 4 23.35 -22.89 -0.61
N VAL A 5 23.42 -21.56 -0.47
CA VAL A 5 22.81 -20.83 0.63
C VAL A 5 21.31 -20.89 0.44
N GLU A 6 20.56 -21.19 1.49
CA GLU A 6 19.10 -21.07 1.43
C GLU A 6 18.74 -19.62 1.05
N PRO A 7 17.83 -19.41 0.10
CA PRO A 7 17.44 -18.08 -0.30
C PRO A 7 16.83 -17.34 0.88
N GLU A 8 17.17 -16.06 0.97
CA GLU A 8 16.68 -15.15 1.99
C GLU A 8 15.14 -15.13 2.02
N GLN A 9 14.57 -15.25 3.21
CA GLN A 9 13.13 -15.23 3.42
C GLN A 9 12.67 -13.83 3.82
N PHE A 10 11.67 -13.32 3.13
CA PHE A 10 11.10 -12.00 3.37
C PHE A 10 9.72 -12.10 4.02
N ASP A 11 9.48 -11.34 5.07
CA ASP A 11 8.16 -11.25 5.69
C ASP A 11 7.27 -10.27 4.91
N LEU A 12 6.40 -10.82 4.07
CA LEU A 12 5.41 -10.05 3.31
C LEU A 12 4.27 -9.50 4.17
N GLY A 13 4.04 -10.05 5.37
CA GLY A 13 2.97 -9.62 6.27
C GLY A 13 3.22 -8.25 6.90
N SER A 14 4.49 -7.84 6.96
CA SER A 14 4.91 -6.52 7.44
C SER A 14 4.56 -5.37 6.48
N VAL A 15 4.43 -5.68 5.17
CA VAL A 15 4.27 -4.68 4.11
C VAL A 15 2.80 -4.35 3.87
N HIS A 16 2.47 -3.04 3.86
CA HIS A 16 1.12 -2.57 3.50
C HIS A 16 0.90 -2.60 1.98
N SER A 17 0.91 -3.79 1.37
CA SER A 17 0.88 -3.97 -0.10
C SER A 17 -0.27 -3.25 -0.82
N GLY A 18 -1.41 -3.05 -0.15
CA GLY A 18 -2.55 -2.33 -0.72
C GLY A 18 -2.33 -0.82 -0.91
N LEU A 19 -1.24 -0.26 -0.38
CA LEU A 19 -0.91 1.16 -0.41
C LEU A 19 0.14 1.52 -1.46
N LEU A 20 0.79 0.54 -2.08
CA LEU A 20 2.02 0.70 -2.86
C LEU A 20 1.78 0.27 -4.31
N ASP A 21 2.46 0.89 -5.27
CA ASP A 21 2.44 0.42 -6.66
C ASP A 21 3.34 -0.82 -6.88
N CYS A 22 3.36 -1.34 -8.11
CA CYS A 22 4.10 -2.55 -8.48
C CYS A 22 5.63 -2.42 -8.38
N ILE A 23 6.19 -1.21 -8.29
CA ILE A 23 7.61 -0.95 -8.12
C ILE A 23 7.91 -0.72 -6.63
N GLN A 24 7.13 0.15 -5.98
CA GLN A 24 7.28 0.48 -4.57
C GLN A 24 7.17 -0.74 -3.65
N VAL A 25 6.30 -1.69 -3.97
CA VAL A 25 5.95 -2.78 -3.04
C VAL A 25 7.11 -3.73 -2.74
N ASN A 26 8.00 -4.00 -3.70
CA ASN A 26 9.15 -4.86 -3.46
C ASN A 26 10.36 -4.08 -2.93
N LEU A 27 10.40 -2.76 -3.13
CA LEU A 27 11.30 -1.87 -2.38
C LEU A 27 10.90 -1.82 -0.89
N ALA A 28 9.60 -1.85 -0.62
CA ALA A 28 9.06 -1.90 0.74
C ALA A 28 9.46 -3.18 1.47
N VAL A 29 9.43 -4.33 0.78
CA VAL A 29 9.93 -5.61 1.32
C VAL A 29 11.39 -5.48 1.77
N LEU A 30 12.27 -4.94 0.92
CA LEU A 30 13.68 -4.77 1.25
C LEU A 30 13.88 -3.77 2.40
N ALA A 31 13.11 -2.68 2.42
CA ALA A 31 13.20 -1.68 3.47
C ALA A 31 12.76 -2.24 4.83
N ASP A 32 11.66 -2.98 4.89
CA ASP A 32 11.15 -3.59 6.11
C ASP A 32 12.07 -4.71 6.61
N HIS A 33 12.66 -5.48 5.69
CA HIS A 33 13.67 -6.46 6.03
C HIS A 33 14.90 -5.82 6.71
N HIS A 34 15.43 -4.72 6.16
CA HIS A 34 16.65 -4.10 6.71
C HIS A 34 16.42 -3.18 7.92
N TYR A 35 15.26 -2.52 8.00
CA TYR A 35 15.00 -1.45 8.98
C TYR A 35 13.81 -1.74 9.90
N GLY A 36 13.23 -2.93 9.80
CA GLY A 36 12.11 -3.40 10.61
C GLY A 36 10.74 -3.07 10.01
N PRO A 37 9.67 -3.72 10.50
CA PRO A 37 8.31 -3.55 10.00
C PRO A 37 7.85 -2.08 9.95
N GLY A 38 7.18 -1.70 8.86
CA GLY A 38 6.65 -0.35 8.66
C GLY A 38 7.69 0.66 8.18
N ALA A 39 8.94 0.25 7.93
CA ALA A 39 9.95 1.15 7.41
C ALA A 39 9.58 1.75 6.04
N HIS A 40 8.86 0.98 5.22
CA HIS A 40 8.31 1.38 3.93
C HIS A 40 7.33 2.54 3.99
N LEU A 41 6.67 2.78 5.14
CA LEU A 41 5.72 3.89 5.29
C LEU A 41 6.38 5.24 5.02
N ARG A 42 7.71 5.35 5.12
CA ARG A 42 8.48 6.55 4.74
C ARG A 42 8.27 6.97 3.28
N LEU A 43 7.87 6.07 2.38
CA LEU A 43 7.44 6.44 1.02
C LEU A 43 6.24 7.41 1.03
N GLY A 44 5.41 7.36 2.08
CA GLY A 44 4.30 8.28 2.30
C GLY A 44 4.70 9.61 2.95
N ALA A 45 5.98 9.87 3.21
CA ALA A 45 6.41 11.12 3.88
C ALA A 45 6.01 12.37 3.10
N ARG A 46 5.94 12.28 1.78
CA ARG A 46 5.54 13.37 0.92
C ARG A 46 4.34 12.96 0.09
N LEU A 47 3.30 13.79 0.12
CA LEU A 47 2.23 13.77 -0.86
C LEU A 47 2.50 14.90 -1.85
N ASP A 48 3.21 14.55 -2.92
CA ASP A 48 3.46 15.45 -4.05
C ASP A 48 2.51 15.15 -5.21
N PHE A 49 2.58 16.00 -6.23
CA PHE A 49 1.89 15.79 -7.49
C PHE A 49 2.90 15.94 -8.63
N GLY A 50 3.61 14.86 -8.91
CA GLY A 50 4.44 14.72 -10.11
C GLY A 50 3.60 14.20 -11.27
N SER A 51 3.86 14.71 -12.47
CA SER A 51 3.32 14.13 -13.69
C SER A 51 4.41 13.98 -14.76
N TRP A 52 4.39 12.88 -15.49
CA TRP A 52 5.37 12.52 -16.50
C TRP A 52 4.70 12.37 -17.87
N ALA A 53 5.44 12.69 -18.92
CA ALA A 53 4.95 12.49 -20.28
C ALA A 53 5.00 11.00 -20.65
N ARG A 54 3.89 10.48 -21.19
CA ARG A 54 3.87 9.17 -21.85
C ARG A 54 4.13 9.32 -23.35
N ALA A 55 4.62 8.26 -23.99
CA ALA A 55 4.80 8.20 -25.44
C ALA A 55 3.47 8.42 -26.21
N ASP A 56 2.35 8.08 -25.58
CA ASP A 56 1.02 8.23 -26.16
C ASP A 56 0.49 9.69 -26.07
N GLY A 57 1.11 10.55 -25.28
CA GLY A 57 0.78 11.98 -25.14
C GLY A 57 -0.10 12.36 -23.95
N LEU A 58 -0.72 11.41 -23.24
CA LEU A 58 -1.40 11.72 -21.98
C LEU A 58 -0.39 11.76 -20.83
N PRO A 59 -0.48 12.73 -19.89
CA PRO A 59 0.41 12.74 -18.73
C PRO A 59 0.01 11.63 -17.75
N THR A 60 1.00 11.09 -17.04
CA THR A 60 0.78 10.07 -16.00
C THR A 60 1.35 10.51 -14.66
N VAL A 61 0.77 10.03 -13.58
CA VAL A 61 1.28 10.14 -12.21
C VAL A 61 2.07 8.89 -11.81
N ASP A 62 2.32 7.97 -12.75
CA ASP A 62 3.23 6.85 -12.59
C ASP A 62 4.69 7.31 -12.83
N PRO A 63 5.52 7.43 -11.78
CA PRO A 63 6.88 7.87 -11.92
C PRO A 63 7.73 6.84 -12.68
N PRO A 64 8.62 7.28 -13.60
CA PRO A 64 9.56 6.37 -14.23
C PRO A 64 10.46 5.72 -13.18
N LEU A 65 10.92 4.49 -13.45
CA LEU A 65 11.74 3.69 -12.52
C LEU A 65 12.91 4.49 -11.91
N THR A 66 13.61 5.31 -12.69
CA THR A 66 14.72 6.14 -12.20
C THR A 66 14.29 7.12 -11.09
N ALA A 67 13.10 7.71 -11.21
CA ALA A 67 12.55 8.60 -10.19
C ALA A 67 12.18 7.80 -8.93
N GLN A 68 11.56 6.63 -9.09
CA GLN A 68 11.23 5.74 -7.97
C GLN A 68 12.47 5.29 -7.18
N LEU A 69 13.54 4.89 -7.87
CA LEU A 69 14.80 4.48 -7.24
C LEU A 69 15.49 5.64 -6.51
N THR A 70 15.37 6.87 -7.04
CA THR A 70 15.87 8.07 -6.37
C THR A 70 15.11 8.32 -5.07
N THR A 71 13.78 8.19 -5.10
CA THR A 71 12.92 8.28 -3.90
C THR A 71 13.26 7.20 -2.88
N ALA A 72 13.49 5.96 -3.30
CA ALA A 72 13.90 4.87 -2.43
C ALA A 72 15.21 5.17 -1.67
N THR A 73 16.18 5.79 -2.35
CA THR A 73 17.43 6.19 -1.69
C THR A 73 17.17 7.26 -0.62
N GLY A 74 16.37 8.28 -0.95
CA GLY A 74 16.12 9.40 -0.05
C GLY A 74 15.23 9.07 1.16
N LEU A 75 14.26 8.18 0.99
CA LEU A 75 13.23 7.88 2.00
C LEU A 75 13.42 6.53 2.68
N LEU A 76 13.85 5.50 1.96
CA LEU A 76 14.00 4.15 2.51
C LEU A 76 15.43 3.83 2.95
N GLY A 77 16.42 4.66 2.60
CA GLY A 77 17.82 4.33 2.86
C GLY A 77 18.32 3.15 2.04
N LEU A 78 17.72 2.91 0.87
CA LEU A 78 18.13 1.88 -0.09
C LEU A 78 18.82 2.55 -1.27
N ARG A 79 20.14 2.44 -1.36
CA ARG A 79 20.91 3.05 -2.45
C ARG A 79 21.11 2.05 -3.58
N VAL A 80 20.96 2.50 -4.82
CA VAL A 80 21.37 1.74 -6.01
C VAL A 80 22.90 1.62 -6.03
N ALA A 81 23.41 0.40 -5.87
CA ALA A 81 24.83 0.09 -6.03
C ALA A 81 25.18 -0.16 -7.50
N SER A 82 24.32 -0.88 -8.22
CA SER A 82 24.44 -1.15 -9.65
C SER A 82 23.04 -1.25 -10.28
N ARG A 83 22.96 -0.95 -11.58
CA ARG A 83 21.75 -1.07 -12.38
C ARG A 83 22.14 -1.43 -13.81
N GLU A 84 21.65 -2.55 -14.28
CA GLU A 84 21.98 -3.07 -15.61
C GLU A 84 20.73 -3.69 -16.24
N ARG A 85 20.58 -3.53 -17.56
CA ARG A 85 19.60 -4.31 -18.33
C ARG A 85 20.27 -5.60 -18.76
N LEU A 86 19.80 -6.72 -18.23
CA LEU A 86 20.32 -8.05 -18.54
C LEU A 86 19.33 -8.85 -19.37
N THR A 87 19.84 -9.65 -20.29
CA THR A 87 19.06 -10.75 -20.87
C THR A 87 18.76 -11.79 -19.80
N ARG A 88 17.76 -12.65 -20.03
CA ARG A 88 17.47 -13.77 -19.11
C ARG A 88 18.72 -14.62 -18.83
N GLY A 89 19.47 -15.00 -19.87
CA GLY A 89 20.66 -15.83 -19.70
C GLY A 89 21.71 -15.19 -18.77
N GLU A 90 21.95 -13.89 -18.92
CA GLU A 90 22.88 -13.12 -18.07
C GLU A 90 22.36 -12.98 -16.64
N LEU A 91 21.09 -12.64 -16.45
CA LEU A 91 20.44 -12.56 -15.14
C LEU A 91 20.59 -13.87 -14.37
N LEU A 92 20.19 -14.99 -14.98
CA LEU A 92 20.20 -16.30 -14.35
C LEU A 92 21.64 -16.77 -14.05
N ALA A 93 22.59 -16.52 -14.97
CA ALA A 93 24.00 -16.84 -14.73
C ALA A 93 24.60 -16.02 -13.58
N GLY A 94 24.28 -14.73 -13.49
CA GLY A 94 24.72 -13.85 -12.41
C GLY A 94 24.18 -14.28 -11.05
N LEU A 95 22.88 -14.56 -10.96
CA LEU A 95 22.23 -15.03 -9.72
C LEU A 95 22.86 -16.33 -9.20
N ARG A 96 23.15 -17.30 -10.08
CA ARG A 96 23.81 -18.57 -9.69
C ARG A 96 25.22 -18.37 -9.16
N LYS A 97 25.94 -17.35 -9.66
CA LYS A 97 27.32 -17.07 -9.28
C LYS A 97 27.40 -16.35 -7.93
N ASP A 98 26.54 -15.36 -7.72
CA ASP A 98 26.64 -14.46 -6.57
C ASP A 98 25.79 -14.92 -5.38
N GLY A 99 24.75 -15.72 -5.62
CA GLY A 99 23.89 -16.31 -4.57
C GLY A 99 23.01 -15.32 -3.81
N GLY A 100 22.97 -14.05 -4.21
CA GLY A 100 22.18 -13.00 -3.56
C GLY A 100 20.83 -12.73 -4.22
N VAL A 101 19.92 -12.13 -3.45
CA VAL A 101 18.65 -11.60 -3.94
C VAL A 101 18.91 -10.37 -4.81
N ARG A 102 18.22 -10.28 -5.95
CA ARG A 102 18.23 -9.11 -6.83
C ARG A 102 16.83 -8.52 -6.93
N TYR A 103 16.75 -7.19 -6.92
CA TYR A 103 15.54 -6.48 -7.30
C TYR A 103 15.50 -6.40 -8.82
N ALA A 104 14.47 -6.97 -9.44
CA ALA A 104 14.30 -7.02 -10.89
C ALA A 104 13.05 -6.27 -11.31
N VAL A 105 13.10 -5.63 -12.48
CA VAL A 105 11.93 -5.05 -13.16
C VAL A 105 11.85 -5.62 -14.57
N ALA A 106 10.73 -6.24 -14.89
CA ALA A 106 10.47 -6.83 -16.20
C ALA A 106 9.05 -6.53 -16.67
N ASP A 107 8.73 -6.96 -17.88
CA ASP A 107 7.38 -6.85 -18.43
C ASP A 107 6.45 -7.90 -17.80
N ALA A 108 5.41 -7.45 -17.11
CA ALA A 108 4.41 -8.29 -16.45
C ALA A 108 3.71 -9.26 -17.40
N TYR A 109 3.66 -8.94 -18.69
CA TYR A 109 3.14 -9.84 -19.73
C TYR A 109 3.86 -11.18 -19.76
N LEU A 110 5.13 -11.23 -19.31
CA LEU A 110 6.02 -12.39 -19.36
C LEU A 110 6.15 -13.11 -18.01
N LEU A 111 5.45 -12.66 -16.96
CA LEU A 111 5.63 -13.15 -15.58
C LEU A 111 4.47 -14.09 -15.17
N PRO A 112 4.66 -15.43 -15.14
CA PRO A 112 3.56 -16.39 -15.03
C PRO A 112 2.83 -16.42 -13.68
N TRP A 113 3.38 -15.78 -12.65
CA TRP A 113 2.72 -15.68 -11.34
C TRP A 113 1.77 -14.48 -11.21
N LEU A 114 1.70 -13.63 -12.24
CA LEU A 114 0.85 -12.44 -12.25
C LEU A 114 -0.38 -12.62 -13.14
N PRO A 115 -1.52 -11.98 -12.82
CA PRO A 115 -2.71 -12.01 -13.67
C PRO A 115 -2.51 -11.27 -15.00
N TYR A 116 -1.44 -10.49 -15.16
CA TYR A 116 -1.09 -9.80 -16.40
C TYR A 116 -0.43 -10.72 -17.43
N HIS A 117 0.00 -11.92 -17.04
CA HIS A 117 0.68 -12.87 -17.91
C HIS A 117 -0.12 -13.10 -19.19
N ARG A 118 0.50 -12.80 -20.33
CA ARG A 118 -0.11 -12.88 -21.68
C ARG A 118 -1.37 -12.04 -21.90
N HIS A 119 -1.62 -11.05 -21.03
CA HIS A 119 -2.81 -10.20 -21.07
C HIS A 119 -2.49 -8.72 -21.23
N ALA A 120 -1.51 -8.19 -20.48
CA ALA A 120 -1.17 -6.78 -20.53
C ALA A 120 0.32 -6.53 -20.28
N HIS A 121 0.87 -5.57 -21.02
CA HIS A 121 2.24 -5.11 -20.87
C HIS A 121 2.30 -4.00 -19.81
N MET A 122 3.18 -4.16 -18.82
CA MET A 122 3.55 -3.11 -17.88
C MET A 122 4.86 -3.46 -17.19
N GLU A 123 5.61 -2.44 -16.76
CA GLU A 123 6.75 -2.67 -15.88
C GLU A 123 6.26 -3.19 -14.54
N HIS A 124 6.92 -4.22 -14.03
CA HIS A 124 6.58 -4.84 -12.76
C HIS A 124 7.84 -5.28 -12.03
N SER A 125 7.91 -4.97 -10.74
CA SER A 125 9.06 -5.35 -9.92
C SER A 125 8.84 -6.67 -9.20
N PHE A 126 9.92 -7.37 -8.89
CA PHE A 126 9.93 -8.54 -8.02
C PHE A 126 11.33 -8.75 -7.47
N LEU A 127 11.46 -9.57 -6.44
CA LEU A 127 12.74 -10.05 -5.95
C LEU A 127 13.00 -11.45 -6.51
N ILE A 128 14.23 -11.72 -6.94
CA ILE A 128 14.64 -13.01 -7.48
C ILE A 128 15.96 -13.47 -6.87
N ALA A 129 16.03 -14.76 -6.51
CA ALA A 129 17.25 -15.43 -6.07
C ALA A 129 17.37 -16.82 -6.71
N ALA A 130 18.60 -17.30 -6.85
CA ALA A 130 18.86 -18.71 -7.11
C ALA A 130 18.75 -19.51 -5.81
N GLY A 131 18.09 -20.66 -5.84
CA GLY A 131 18.06 -21.63 -4.73
C GLY A 131 18.28 -23.06 -5.22
N PRO A 132 18.37 -24.03 -4.31
CA PRO A 132 18.59 -25.44 -4.66
C PRO A 132 17.42 -26.03 -5.47
N ASP A 133 16.20 -25.54 -5.24
CA ASP A 133 14.97 -26.07 -5.84
C ASP A 133 14.51 -25.29 -7.08
N GLY A 134 15.22 -24.21 -7.46
CA GLY A 134 14.90 -23.40 -8.62
C GLY A 134 15.12 -21.91 -8.39
N TRP A 135 14.33 -21.09 -9.08
CA TRP A 135 14.31 -19.64 -8.96
C TRP A 135 13.28 -19.22 -7.94
N HIS A 136 13.74 -18.59 -6.88
CA HIS A 136 12.88 -18.09 -5.81
C HIS A 136 12.44 -16.68 -6.16
N ILE A 137 11.15 -16.53 -6.46
CA ILE A 137 10.50 -15.25 -6.69
C ILE A 137 9.81 -14.83 -5.41
N THR A 138 10.02 -13.58 -5.00
CA THR A 138 9.21 -12.93 -3.96
C THR A 138 8.57 -11.70 -4.57
N ASP A 139 7.26 -11.59 -4.42
CA ASP A 139 6.49 -10.47 -4.93
C ASP A 139 5.41 -10.10 -3.93
N ALA A 140 5.48 -8.89 -3.42
CA ALA A 140 4.53 -8.36 -2.46
C ALA A 140 3.35 -7.64 -3.12
N TYR A 141 3.25 -7.62 -4.45
CA TYR A 141 2.22 -6.89 -5.16
C TYR A 141 0.82 -7.44 -4.90
N ARG A 142 -0.12 -6.52 -4.66
CA ARG A 142 -1.54 -6.81 -4.49
C ARG A 142 -2.37 -5.94 -5.43
N SER A 143 -3.15 -6.57 -6.29
CA SER A 143 -4.14 -5.88 -7.12
C SER A 143 -5.22 -6.83 -7.62
N ASP A 144 -6.45 -6.36 -7.65
CA ASP A 144 -7.54 -7.02 -8.36
C ASP A 144 -7.61 -6.48 -9.79
N THR A 145 -7.62 -7.36 -10.77
CA THR A 145 -7.64 -7.02 -12.19
C THR A 145 -8.77 -7.76 -12.89
N ALA A 146 -9.04 -7.41 -14.15
CA ALA A 146 -10.02 -8.14 -14.95
C ALA A 146 -9.62 -9.59 -15.29
N TRP A 147 -8.34 -9.95 -15.09
CA TRP A 147 -7.77 -11.26 -15.42
C TRP A 147 -7.51 -12.14 -14.18
N GLY A 148 -7.78 -11.61 -12.99
CA GLY A 148 -7.53 -12.28 -11.72
C GLY A 148 -6.88 -11.36 -10.69
N THR A 149 -6.55 -11.94 -9.54
CA THR A 149 -5.96 -11.22 -8.40
C THR A 149 -4.46 -11.50 -8.33
N ALA A 150 -3.66 -10.45 -8.35
CA ALA A 150 -2.26 -10.52 -7.91
C ALA A 150 -2.25 -10.59 -6.37
N THR A 151 -1.67 -11.66 -5.83
CA THR A 151 -1.60 -11.90 -4.39
C THR A 151 -0.13 -11.93 -3.96
N PRO A 152 0.24 -11.24 -2.87
CA PRO A 152 1.57 -11.31 -2.31
C PRO A 152 1.98 -12.77 -2.04
N GLY A 153 3.18 -13.16 -2.42
CA GLY A 153 3.62 -14.53 -2.27
C GLY A 153 5.09 -14.80 -2.56
N HIS A 154 5.42 -16.09 -2.44
CA HIS A 154 6.70 -16.66 -2.85
C HIS A 154 6.44 -17.80 -3.82
N TRP A 155 7.25 -17.88 -4.86
CA TRP A 155 7.19 -18.94 -5.86
C TRP A 155 8.57 -19.54 -6.04
N VAL A 156 8.60 -20.85 -6.25
CA VAL A 156 9.81 -21.56 -6.71
C VAL A 156 9.52 -22.01 -8.13
N LEU A 157 10.26 -21.45 -9.08
CA LEU A 157 10.04 -21.64 -10.51
C LEU A 157 11.20 -22.44 -11.12
N ALA A 158 10.89 -23.33 -12.06
CA ALA A 158 11.90 -24.00 -12.87
C ALA A 158 12.50 -23.03 -13.91
N ASP A 159 13.61 -23.41 -14.54
CA ASP A 159 14.16 -22.63 -15.67
C ASP A 159 13.10 -22.42 -16.77
N ASP A 160 12.29 -23.43 -17.07
CA ASP A 160 11.27 -23.40 -18.13
C ASP A 160 10.12 -22.44 -17.83
N ASP A 161 9.76 -22.23 -16.56
CA ASP A 161 8.72 -21.27 -16.17
C ASP A 161 9.15 -19.83 -16.48
N LEU A 162 10.46 -19.57 -16.52
CA LEU A 162 11.03 -18.28 -16.90
C LEU A 162 11.38 -18.18 -18.38
N ALA A 163 10.98 -19.14 -19.22
CA ALA A 163 11.38 -19.20 -20.63
C ALA A 163 10.97 -17.96 -21.45
N GLU A 164 9.83 -17.35 -21.11
CA GLU A 164 9.29 -16.18 -21.78
C GLU A 164 9.96 -14.87 -21.35
N LEU A 165 10.63 -14.84 -20.19
CA LEU A 165 11.38 -13.68 -19.75
C LEU A 165 12.53 -13.44 -20.74
N THR A 166 12.49 -12.32 -21.45
CA THR A 166 13.52 -11.97 -22.44
C THR A 166 14.63 -11.13 -21.82
N SER A 167 14.26 -10.13 -21.03
CA SER A 167 15.18 -9.22 -20.35
C SER A 167 14.55 -8.62 -19.10
N ALA A 168 15.39 -8.14 -18.18
CA ALA A 168 14.99 -7.41 -16.98
C ALA A 168 15.97 -6.26 -16.71
N GLU A 169 15.49 -5.16 -16.12
CA GLU A 169 16.37 -4.26 -15.37
C GLU A 169 16.69 -4.95 -14.05
N VAL A 170 17.97 -5.11 -13.74
CA VAL A 170 18.45 -5.75 -12.52
C VAL A 170 19.16 -4.70 -11.70
N ILE A 171 18.71 -4.53 -10.47
CA ILE A 171 19.16 -3.47 -9.58
C ILE A 171 19.67 -4.10 -8.30
N GLU A 172 20.91 -3.74 -7.96
CA GLU A 172 21.48 -4.04 -6.66
C GLU A 172 21.19 -2.88 -5.71
N LEU A 173 20.43 -3.17 -4.67
CA LEU A 173 20.10 -2.21 -3.62
C LEU A 173 20.89 -2.56 -2.37
N VAL A 174 21.59 -1.58 -1.83
CA VAL A 174 22.36 -1.73 -0.59
C VAL A 174 21.82 -0.80 0.49
N PRO A 175 21.67 -1.26 1.73
CA PRO A 175 21.27 -0.41 2.84
C PRO A 175 22.37 0.60 3.16
N VAL A 176 22.00 1.88 3.30
CA VAL A 176 22.92 2.98 3.65
C VAL A 176 22.51 3.73 4.91
N GLY A 177 21.51 3.22 5.63
CA GLY A 177 20.88 3.88 6.77
C GLY A 177 19.64 4.67 6.35
N ALA A 178 18.52 4.40 7.01
CA ALA A 178 17.30 5.17 6.85
C ALA A 178 17.34 6.43 7.73
N ARG A 179 16.75 7.52 7.23
CA ARG A 179 16.56 8.72 8.06
C ARG A 179 15.59 8.42 9.21
N PRO A 180 15.85 8.96 10.41
CA PRO A 180 14.88 8.97 11.50
C PRO A 180 13.54 9.54 11.05
N VAL A 181 12.43 8.99 11.55
CA VAL A 181 11.07 9.38 11.14
C VAL A 181 10.77 10.83 11.50
N ASP A 182 11.21 11.29 12.68
CA ASP A 182 11.11 12.68 13.13
C ASP A 182 11.81 13.68 12.21
N ALA A 183 12.86 13.26 11.50
CA ALA A 183 13.55 14.07 10.49
C ALA A 183 12.83 14.12 9.12
N LEU A 184 11.68 13.47 8.98
CA LEU A 184 10.89 13.39 7.75
C LEU A 184 9.41 13.75 8.04
N PRO A 185 9.10 14.97 8.53
CA PRO A 185 7.72 15.32 8.83
C PRO A 185 6.82 15.20 7.58
N PRO A 186 5.56 14.75 7.72
CA PRO A 186 4.65 14.64 6.60
C PRO A 186 4.46 15.99 5.91
N ALA A 187 4.62 16.00 4.59
CA ALA A 187 4.50 17.22 3.79
C ALA A 187 3.58 17.00 2.58
N HIS A 188 2.73 17.98 2.32
CA HIS A 188 1.95 18.08 1.09
C HIS A 188 2.56 19.18 0.22
N THR A 189 3.06 18.83 -0.98
CA THR A 189 3.79 19.76 -1.86
C THR A 189 3.24 19.80 -3.29
N ALA A 190 1.96 19.48 -3.48
CA ALA A 190 1.34 19.55 -4.80
C ALA A 190 1.26 21.01 -5.30
N ASP A 191 1.73 21.27 -6.53
CA ASP A 191 1.58 22.55 -7.22
C ASP A 191 0.20 22.62 -7.88
N PRO A 192 -0.69 23.55 -7.48
CA PRO A 192 -2.02 23.70 -8.09
C PRO A 192 -1.96 23.94 -9.60
N ALA A 193 -0.93 24.61 -10.11
CA ALA A 193 -0.79 24.86 -11.54
C ALA A 193 -0.41 23.58 -12.29
N ALA A 194 0.42 22.71 -11.71
CA ALA A 194 0.73 21.39 -12.27
C ALA A 194 -0.51 20.50 -12.33
N VAL A 195 -1.31 20.46 -11.24
CA VAL A 195 -2.59 19.74 -11.20
C VAL A 195 -3.54 20.24 -12.28
N ALA A 196 -3.68 21.55 -12.45
CA ALA A 196 -4.55 22.13 -13.46
C ALA A 196 -4.13 21.75 -14.90
N ARG A 197 -2.83 21.79 -15.20
CA ARG A 197 -2.29 21.36 -16.52
C ARG A 197 -2.53 19.88 -16.78
N TYR A 198 -2.31 19.03 -15.77
CA TYR A 198 -2.57 17.60 -15.85
C TYR A 198 -4.03 17.32 -16.20
N LEU A 199 -4.97 17.92 -15.46
CA LEU A 199 -6.40 17.72 -15.70
C LEU A 199 -6.84 18.25 -17.07
N ALA A 200 -6.32 19.41 -17.48
CA ALA A 200 -6.62 19.99 -18.79
C ALA A 200 -6.19 19.08 -19.96
N ALA A 201 -5.11 18.30 -19.80
CA ALA A 201 -4.69 17.34 -20.82
C ALA A 201 -5.71 16.20 -20.99
N TYR A 202 -6.31 15.74 -19.89
CA TYR A 202 -7.38 14.74 -19.93
C TYR A 202 -8.69 15.31 -20.49
N ASP A 203 -9.05 16.56 -20.16
CA ASP A 203 -10.21 17.22 -20.73
C ASP A 203 -10.08 17.42 -22.25
N ALA A 204 -8.88 17.81 -22.71
CA ALA A 204 -8.61 18.08 -24.12
C ALA A 204 -8.44 16.82 -24.98
N CYS A 205 -8.36 15.63 -24.38
CA CYS A 205 -8.17 14.40 -25.12
C CYS A 205 -9.42 14.04 -25.94
N ALA A 206 -9.29 14.03 -27.27
CA ALA A 206 -10.38 13.68 -28.19
C ALA A 206 -10.75 12.19 -28.14
N ASP A 207 -9.76 11.31 -27.87
CA ASP A 207 -9.97 9.87 -27.71
C ASP A 207 -10.46 9.58 -26.28
N ARG A 208 -11.77 9.75 -26.07
CA ARG A 208 -12.41 9.56 -24.77
C ARG A 208 -12.24 8.15 -24.19
N PRO A 209 -12.44 7.05 -24.96
CA PRO A 209 -12.16 5.71 -24.47
C PRO A 209 -10.75 5.56 -23.89
N ARG A 210 -9.74 6.05 -24.60
CA ARG A 210 -8.36 6.00 -24.14
C ARG A 210 -8.14 6.88 -22.91
N ALA A 211 -8.68 8.10 -22.88
CA ALA A 211 -8.53 9.00 -21.74
C ALA A 211 -9.10 8.38 -20.45
N VAL A 212 -10.28 7.76 -20.53
CA VAL A 212 -10.95 7.14 -19.37
C VAL A 212 -10.27 5.83 -18.95
N ASP A 213 -9.77 5.04 -19.89
CA ASP A 213 -8.95 3.86 -19.59
C ASP A 213 -7.69 4.26 -18.80
N GLN A 214 -6.94 5.25 -19.30
CA GLN A 214 -5.76 5.76 -18.59
C GLN A 214 -6.13 6.33 -17.21
N LEU A 215 -7.18 7.16 -17.11
CA LEU A 215 -7.65 7.70 -15.82
C LEU A 215 -7.97 6.63 -14.78
N THR A 216 -8.35 5.42 -15.20
CA THR A 216 -8.58 4.30 -14.26
C THR A 216 -7.30 3.95 -13.52
N VAL A 217 -6.16 3.89 -14.20
CA VAL A 217 -4.85 3.64 -13.60
C VAL A 217 -4.40 4.84 -12.76
N GLU A 218 -4.57 6.05 -13.29
CA GLU A 218 -4.15 7.29 -12.61
C GLU A 218 -4.85 7.50 -11.28
N THR A 219 -6.18 7.36 -11.26
CA THR A 219 -6.98 7.55 -10.04
C THR A 219 -6.65 6.50 -8.98
N TRP A 220 -6.34 5.27 -9.41
CA TRP A 220 -5.88 4.20 -8.52
C TRP A 220 -4.52 4.51 -7.89
N LEU A 221 -3.53 4.95 -8.68
CA LEU A 221 -2.21 5.37 -8.18
C LEU A 221 -2.35 6.55 -7.21
N LEU A 222 -3.14 7.56 -7.58
CA LEU A 222 -3.39 8.73 -6.74
C LEU A 222 -4.03 8.34 -5.41
N ALA A 223 -5.08 7.51 -5.42
CA ALA A 223 -5.73 7.06 -4.19
C ALA A 223 -4.76 6.29 -3.28
N ARG A 224 -3.90 5.42 -3.84
CA ARG A 224 -2.88 4.69 -3.08
C ARG A 224 -1.87 5.63 -2.42
N ALA A 225 -1.32 6.59 -3.16
CA ALA A 225 -0.39 7.57 -2.62
C ALA A 225 -0.97 8.34 -1.41
N ARG A 226 -2.27 8.65 -1.44
CA ARG A 226 -2.96 9.35 -0.34
C ARG A 226 -3.21 8.47 0.86
N LYS A 227 -3.59 7.20 0.65
CA LYS A 227 -3.71 6.23 1.74
C LYS A 227 -2.35 5.95 2.38
N LEU A 228 -1.28 5.86 1.58
CA LEU A 228 0.10 5.73 2.07
C LEU A 228 0.53 6.96 2.87
N HIS A 229 0.24 8.17 2.38
CA HIS A 229 0.51 9.41 3.10
C HIS A 229 -0.25 9.49 4.42
N ALA A 230 -1.54 9.14 4.44
CA ALA A 230 -2.34 9.10 5.67
C ALA A 230 -1.79 8.07 6.68
N ALA A 231 -1.37 6.89 6.22
CA ALA A 231 -0.73 5.88 7.06
C ALA A 231 0.58 6.40 7.67
N TYR A 232 1.39 7.12 6.90
CA TYR A 232 2.61 7.75 7.41
C TYR A 232 2.31 8.87 8.41
N ARG A 233 1.33 9.73 8.14
CA ARG A 233 0.90 10.80 9.06
C ARG A 233 0.42 10.27 10.41
N ALA A 234 -0.18 9.07 10.44
CA ALA A 234 -0.64 8.44 11.67
C ALA A 234 0.51 8.19 12.68
N LEU A 235 1.77 8.13 12.22
CA LEU A 235 2.95 7.99 13.07
C LEU A 235 3.26 9.24 13.92
N PHE A 236 2.70 10.41 13.59
CA PHE A 236 3.05 11.69 14.21
C PHE A 236 2.05 12.21 15.26
N ALA A 237 1.15 11.34 15.74
CA ALA A 237 0.06 11.65 16.68
C ALA A 237 -0.94 12.71 16.16
N ARG A 238 -2.24 12.45 16.29
CA ARG A 238 -3.29 13.28 15.67
C ARG A 238 -4.51 13.49 16.54
N GLY A 239 -5.14 14.64 16.40
CA GLY A 239 -6.47 14.89 16.96
C GLY A 239 -7.54 14.03 16.27
N ALA A 240 -8.55 13.60 17.02
CA ALA A 240 -9.62 12.74 16.51
C ALA A 240 -10.38 13.34 15.30
N ALA A 241 -10.57 14.66 15.30
CA ALA A 241 -11.25 15.38 14.22
C ALA A 241 -10.45 15.35 12.90
N GLU A 242 -9.13 15.54 12.95
CA GLU A 242 -8.26 15.44 11.77
C GLU A 242 -8.28 14.02 11.19
N ALA A 243 -8.23 13.02 12.06
CA ALA A 243 -8.31 11.62 11.65
C ALA A 243 -9.67 11.31 10.99
N ALA A 244 -10.76 11.91 11.47
CA ALA A 244 -12.08 11.75 10.86
C ALA A 244 -12.19 12.43 9.49
N ALA A 245 -11.68 13.66 9.35
CA ALA A 245 -11.65 14.38 8.08
C ALA A 245 -10.86 13.61 7.01
N GLU A 246 -9.71 13.05 7.38
CA GLU A 246 -8.94 12.22 6.47
C GLU A 246 -9.64 10.92 6.08
N ARG A 247 -10.23 10.20 7.03
CA ARG A 247 -11.00 9.00 6.70
C ARG A 247 -12.13 9.31 5.72
N ALA A 248 -12.84 10.43 5.91
CA ALA A 248 -13.87 10.86 4.99
C ALA A 248 -13.31 11.19 3.59
N HIS A 249 -12.15 11.85 3.55
CA HIS A 249 -11.46 12.18 2.30
C HIS A 249 -10.95 10.95 1.55
N LEU A 250 -10.37 9.98 2.24
CA LEU A 250 -9.93 8.72 1.63
C LEU A 250 -11.11 7.92 1.06
N ARG A 251 -12.28 7.93 1.72
CA ARG A 251 -13.51 7.36 1.17
C ARG A 251 -14.01 8.11 -0.06
N ALA A 252 -13.80 9.43 -0.15
CA ALA A 252 -14.12 10.19 -1.35
C ALA A 252 -13.21 9.78 -2.52
N TRP A 253 -11.93 9.55 -2.26
CA TRP A 253 -10.99 9.00 -3.23
C TRP A 253 -11.38 7.60 -3.71
N ASP A 254 -11.84 6.72 -2.82
CA ASP A 254 -12.35 5.40 -3.23
C ASP A 254 -13.52 5.52 -4.21
N LYS A 255 -14.45 6.45 -3.97
CA LYS A 255 -15.55 6.74 -4.91
C LYS A 255 -15.06 7.24 -6.26
N VAL A 256 -14.01 8.06 -6.31
CA VAL A 256 -13.40 8.53 -7.58
C VAL A 256 -12.84 7.35 -8.37
N VAL A 257 -12.14 6.42 -7.71
CA VAL A 257 -11.61 5.20 -8.34
C VAL A 257 -12.74 4.34 -8.89
N GLU A 258 -13.75 4.04 -8.07
CA GLU A 258 -14.91 3.23 -8.47
C GLU A 258 -15.65 3.84 -9.67
N GLN A 259 -15.92 5.15 -9.63
CA GLN A 259 -16.67 5.83 -10.68
C GLN A 259 -15.86 5.92 -11.99
N THR A 260 -14.56 6.12 -11.91
CA THR A 260 -13.67 6.12 -13.08
C THR A 260 -13.60 4.73 -13.71
N TYR A 261 -13.48 3.68 -12.90
CA TYR A 261 -13.53 2.30 -13.38
C TYR A 261 -14.87 1.96 -14.04
N LEU A 262 -16.00 2.36 -13.44
CA LEU A 262 -17.32 2.19 -14.03
C LEU A 262 -17.47 2.94 -15.35
N ALA A 263 -16.93 4.16 -15.44
CA ALA A 263 -16.89 4.93 -16.68
C ALA A 263 -16.10 4.18 -17.76
N HIS A 264 -14.90 3.68 -17.43
CA HIS A 264 -14.09 2.87 -18.35
C HIS A 264 -14.85 1.63 -18.83
N ARG A 265 -15.48 0.87 -17.92
CA ARG A 265 -16.25 -0.34 -18.29
C ARG A 265 -17.46 -0.04 -19.19
N ARG A 266 -18.06 1.14 -19.05
CA ARG A 266 -19.16 1.59 -19.95
C ARG A 266 -18.62 1.97 -21.32
N VAL A 267 -17.59 2.79 -21.37
CA VAL A 267 -17.02 3.30 -22.62
C VAL A 267 -16.39 2.18 -23.45
N SER A 268 -15.67 1.23 -22.82
CA SER A 268 -15.12 0.05 -23.50
C SER A 268 -16.19 -0.88 -24.10
N ARG A 269 -17.44 -0.78 -23.65
CA ARG A 269 -18.60 -1.49 -24.23
C ARG A 269 -19.36 -0.66 -25.27
N GLY A 270 -18.81 0.48 -25.69
CA GLY A 270 -19.43 1.37 -26.68
C GLY A 270 -20.56 2.25 -26.15
N HIS A 271 -20.73 2.35 -24.82
CA HIS A 271 -21.68 3.29 -24.23
C HIS A 271 -21.06 4.68 -24.02
N ALA A 272 -21.90 5.70 -23.89
CA ALA A 272 -21.46 7.07 -23.59
C ALA A 272 -20.72 7.16 -22.24
N GLU A 273 -19.69 8.02 -22.21
CA GLU A 273 -18.95 8.41 -21.00
C GLU A 273 -19.92 9.09 -20.00
N PRO A 274 -19.97 8.63 -18.74
CA PRO A 274 -20.70 9.34 -17.70
C PRO A 274 -20.15 10.77 -17.52
N PRO A 275 -21.00 11.79 -17.34
CA PRO A 275 -20.52 13.16 -17.17
C PRO A 275 -19.69 13.32 -15.88
N GLY A 276 -18.73 14.23 -15.93
CA GLY A 276 -17.99 14.74 -14.77
C GLY A 276 -16.91 13.79 -14.20
N VAL A 277 -16.37 12.84 -14.97
CA VAL A 277 -15.28 11.97 -14.50
C VAL A 277 -14.06 12.80 -14.08
N VAL A 278 -13.62 13.73 -14.93
CA VAL A 278 -12.48 14.61 -14.64
C VAL A 278 -12.81 15.63 -13.55
N ASP A 279 -14.04 16.14 -13.50
CA ASP A 279 -14.47 17.10 -12.46
C ASP A 279 -14.41 16.49 -11.06
N ARG A 280 -14.81 15.23 -10.88
CA ARG A 280 -14.70 14.57 -9.58
C ARG A 280 -13.25 14.38 -9.13
N LEU A 281 -12.36 14.06 -10.06
CA LEU A 281 -10.92 14.00 -9.78
C LEU A 281 -10.39 15.39 -9.40
N ARG A 282 -10.81 16.44 -10.11
CA ARG A 282 -10.46 17.83 -9.81
C ARG A 282 -10.88 18.22 -8.40
N ASP A 283 -12.11 17.89 -8.00
CA ASP A 283 -12.62 18.18 -6.65
C ASP A 283 -11.84 17.44 -5.57
N ALA A 284 -11.54 16.16 -5.79
CA ALA A 284 -10.75 15.35 -4.85
C ALA A 284 -9.32 15.88 -4.68
N LEU A 285 -8.67 16.28 -5.78
CA LEU A 285 -7.33 16.89 -5.75
C LEU A 285 -7.34 18.27 -5.08
N ALA A 286 -8.38 19.07 -5.29
CA ALA A 286 -8.52 20.35 -4.61
C ALA A 286 -8.68 20.17 -3.09
N ALA A 287 -9.43 19.14 -2.67
CA ALA A 287 -9.63 18.82 -1.26
C ALA A 287 -8.36 18.31 -0.55
N ASP A 288 -7.37 17.77 -1.28
CA ASP A 288 -6.07 17.36 -0.69
C ASP A 288 -5.40 18.52 0.06
N LEU A 289 -5.48 19.75 -0.45
CA LEU A 289 -4.89 20.93 0.19
C LEU A 289 -5.51 21.22 1.56
N THR A 290 -6.83 21.09 1.68
CA THR A 290 -7.53 21.34 2.94
C THR A 290 -7.24 20.23 3.95
N VAL A 291 -7.25 18.97 3.50
CA VAL A 291 -7.14 17.80 4.37
C VAL A 291 -5.69 17.53 4.77
N PHE A 292 -4.76 17.63 3.83
CA PHE A 292 -3.34 17.31 4.05
C PHE A 292 -2.42 18.53 4.16
N GLY A 293 -2.86 19.73 3.76
CA GLY A 293 -2.03 20.94 3.80
C GLY A 293 -1.76 21.50 5.20
N SER A 294 -2.50 21.05 6.22
CA SER A 294 -2.18 21.36 7.62
C SER A 294 -1.06 20.46 8.13
N HIS A 295 0.05 21.06 8.57
CA HIS A 295 1.15 20.32 9.17
C HIS A 295 0.78 19.83 10.56
N PRO A 296 0.89 18.52 10.85
CA PRO A 296 0.97 18.07 12.22
C PRO A 296 2.20 18.73 12.85
N THR A 297 2.03 19.49 13.93
CA THR A 297 3.17 20.01 14.67
C THR A 297 3.82 18.84 15.40
N ALA A 298 5.07 18.52 15.04
CA ALA A 298 5.85 17.52 15.73
C ALA A 298 6.08 17.97 17.18
N SER A 299 5.38 17.35 18.12
CA SER A 299 5.79 17.34 19.52
C SER A 299 6.40 15.95 19.79
N PRO A 300 7.64 15.85 20.28
CA PRO A 300 8.17 14.58 20.75
C PRO A 300 7.50 14.27 22.08
N ALA A 301 6.30 13.70 22.03
CA ALA A 301 5.62 13.21 23.20
C ALA A 301 6.06 11.76 23.44
N GLY A 302 6.84 11.57 24.51
CA GLY A 302 6.81 10.30 25.25
C GLY A 302 5.37 9.98 25.68
N PRO A 303 5.09 8.74 26.11
CA PRO A 303 3.72 8.28 26.34
C PRO A 303 2.98 9.21 27.30
N ALA A 304 1.99 9.93 26.78
CA ALA A 304 1.14 10.80 27.58
C ALA A 304 0.14 9.94 28.37
N PRO A 305 -0.20 10.31 29.62
CA PRO A 305 -1.12 9.55 30.44
C PRO A 305 -2.54 9.66 29.89
N VAL A 306 -3.18 8.50 29.72
CA VAL A 306 -4.58 8.36 29.34
C VAL A 306 -5.46 8.97 30.46
N PRO A 307 -6.46 9.83 30.14
CA PRO A 307 -7.38 10.33 31.15
C PRO A 307 -8.06 9.16 31.88
N ALA A 308 -8.17 9.26 33.21
CA ALA A 308 -8.63 8.17 34.08
C ALA A 308 -9.99 7.52 33.69
N ALA A 309 -10.82 8.21 32.90
CA ALA A 309 -12.08 7.70 32.38
C ALA A 309 -11.91 6.80 31.13
N GLU A 310 -10.98 7.12 30.22
CA GLU A 310 -10.68 6.28 29.04
C GLU A 310 -10.03 4.96 29.47
N ASP A 311 -9.22 5.02 30.52
CA ASP A 311 -8.58 3.88 31.15
C ASP A 311 -9.61 2.92 31.81
N ALA A 312 -10.73 3.45 32.31
CA ALA A 312 -11.82 2.65 32.89
C ALA A 312 -12.65 1.94 31.82
N LEU A 313 -13.01 2.63 30.72
CA LEU A 313 -13.72 2.00 29.58
C LEU A 313 -12.85 0.92 28.93
N ARG A 314 -11.57 1.21 28.70
CA ARG A 314 -10.62 0.27 28.09
C ARG A 314 -10.44 -0.99 28.93
N ARG A 315 -10.30 -0.84 30.26
CA ARG A 315 -10.25 -1.99 31.19
C ARG A 315 -11.54 -2.81 31.20
N ARG A 316 -12.71 -2.16 31.10
CA ARG A 316 -14.01 -2.86 31.01
C ARG A 316 -14.15 -3.64 29.71
N VAL A 317 -13.86 -3.01 28.57
CA VAL A 317 -13.92 -3.67 27.25
C VAL A 317 -12.95 -4.85 27.18
N ALA A 318 -11.72 -4.68 27.70
CA ALA A 318 -10.75 -5.77 27.79
C ALA A 318 -11.19 -6.89 28.75
N ALA A 319 -11.90 -6.57 29.83
CA ALA A 319 -12.43 -7.59 30.75
C ALA A 319 -13.52 -8.45 30.08
N VAL A 320 -14.45 -7.83 29.35
CA VAL A 320 -15.51 -8.54 28.61
C VAL A 320 -14.91 -9.40 27.49
N ALA A 321 -14.04 -8.82 26.67
CA ALA A 321 -13.37 -9.55 25.60
C ALA A 321 -12.50 -10.69 26.15
N GLY A 322 -11.77 -10.44 27.26
CA GLY A 322 -10.97 -11.46 27.93
C GLY A 322 -11.80 -12.62 28.46
N ALA A 323 -12.98 -12.34 29.02
CA ALA A 323 -13.90 -13.36 29.51
C ALA A 323 -14.47 -14.25 28.39
N VAL A 324 -14.78 -13.66 27.22
CA VAL A 324 -15.30 -14.41 26.07
C VAL A 324 -14.19 -15.22 25.37
N LEU A 325 -13.00 -14.65 25.24
CA LEU A 325 -11.86 -15.28 24.57
C LEU A 325 -11.06 -16.21 25.50
N GLY A 326 -11.33 -16.20 26.81
CA GLY A 326 -10.57 -16.99 27.78
C GLY A 326 -9.11 -16.54 27.92
N VAL A 327 -8.84 -15.25 27.74
CA VAL A 327 -7.48 -14.68 27.79
C VAL A 327 -7.37 -13.59 28.87
N PRO A 328 -6.20 -13.38 29.47
CA PRO A 328 -6.00 -12.32 30.45
C PRO A 328 -6.27 -10.94 29.83
N PRO A 329 -7.06 -10.06 30.48
CA PRO A 329 -7.32 -8.71 29.96
C PRO A 329 -6.07 -7.89 29.69
N ALA A 330 -4.97 -8.15 30.43
CA ALA A 330 -3.67 -7.51 30.19
C ALA A 330 -3.14 -7.73 28.77
N ALA A 331 -3.26 -8.94 28.22
CA ALA A 331 -2.82 -9.26 26.87
C ALA A 331 -3.63 -8.51 25.79
N LEU A 332 -4.89 -8.18 26.09
CA LEU A 332 -5.75 -7.40 25.20
C LEU A 332 -5.47 -5.90 25.30
N LEU A 333 -5.09 -5.41 26.48
CA LEU A 333 -4.71 -4.01 26.71
C LEU A 333 -3.37 -3.63 26.07
N ASP A 334 -2.51 -4.63 25.82
CA ASP A 334 -1.24 -4.48 25.10
C ASP A 334 -1.41 -4.31 23.57
N GLY A 335 -2.66 -4.31 23.07
CA GLY A 335 -2.99 -3.99 21.68
C GLY A 335 -3.02 -5.19 20.72
N SER A 336 -2.91 -6.41 21.26
CA SER A 336 -3.06 -7.64 20.48
C SER A 336 -4.42 -7.69 19.77
N PRO A 337 -4.46 -7.99 18.47
CA PRO A 337 -5.72 -8.15 17.75
C PRO A 337 -6.41 -9.43 18.18
N PHE A 338 -7.75 -9.45 18.15
CA PHE A 338 -8.51 -10.58 18.66
C PHE A 338 -8.23 -11.86 17.85
N ASP A 339 -7.98 -11.74 16.55
CA ASP A 339 -7.62 -12.86 15.66
C ASP A 339 -6.25 -13.50 15.96
N SER A 340 -5.44 -12.91 16.82
CA SER A 340 -4.21 -13.52 17.34
C SER A 340 -4.46 -14.58 18.42
N PHE A 341 -5.68 -14.67 18.96
CA PHE A 341 -6.02 -15.68 19.98
C PHE A 341 -6.74 -16.86 19.34
N ALA A 342 -6.28 -18.08 19.66
CA ALA A 342 -6.83 -19.33 19.11
C ALA A 342 -8.34 -19.53 19.40
N SER A 343 -8.87 -18.85 20.42
CA SER A 343 -10.28 -18.87 20.79
C SER A 343 -11.17 -17.93 19.96
N PHE A 344 -10.58 -17.04 19.17
CA PHE A 344 -11.32 -16.05 18.41
C PHE A 344 -12.03 -16.66 17.20
N SER A 345 -13.30 -16.30 17.03
CA SER A 345 -14.12 -16.61 15.86
C SER A 345 -15.20 -15.54 15.72
N SER A 346 -15.84 -15.46 14.55
CA SER A 346 -16.94 -14.50 14.32
C SER A 346 -18.09 -14.65 15.31
N PHE A 347 -18.36 -15.86 15.81
CA PHE A 347 -19.35 -16.10 16.86
C PHE A 347 -18.93 -15.51 18.21
N ARG A 348 -17.64 -15.60 18.56
CA ARG A 348 -17.11 -14.98 19.78
C ARG A 348 -17.10 -13.47 19.67
N LEU A 349 -16.89 -12.93 18.48
CA LEU A 349 -16.98 -11.49 18.26
C LEU A 349 -18.41 -10.97 18.49
N ILE A 350 -19.43 -11.68 17.98
CA ILE A 350 -20.84 -11.36 18.25
C ILE A 350 -21.13 -11.42 19.75
N GLU A 351 -20.66 -12.46 20.44
CA GLU A 351 -20.85 -12.59 21.90
C GLU A 351 -20.15 -11.46 22.69
N ILE A 352 -18.98 -10.99 22.24
CA ILE A 352 -18.32 -9.82 22.84
C ILE A 352 -19.20 -8.57 22.68
N ILE A 353 -19.77 -8.35 21.50
CA ILE A 353 -20.62 -7.20 21.21
C ILE A 353 -21.89 -7.24 22.09
N GLU A 354 -22.62 -8.35 22.09
CA GLU A 354 -23.86 -8.50 22.87
C GLU A 354 -23.61 -8.27 24.38
N ARG A 355 -22.49 -8.79 24.91
CA ARG A 355 -22.12 -8.58 26.31
C ARG A 355 -21.71 -7.15 26.60
N LEU A 356 -21.02 -6.49 25.67
CA LEU A 356 -20.65 -5.08 25.80
C LEU A 356 -21.89 -4.19 25.79
N GLU A 357 -22.82 -4.39 24.87
CA GLU A 357 -24.07 -3.62 24.81
C GLU A 357 -24.89 -3.77 26.09
N SER A 358 -24.95 -5.00 26.63
CA SER A 358 -25.61 -5.30 27.91
C SER A 358 -24.90 -4.65 29.11
N GLU A 359 -23.57 -4.71 29.17
CA GLU A 359 -22.79 -4.17 30.29
C GLU A 359 -22.62 -2.64 30.25
N LEU A 360 -22.68 -2.05 29.06
CA LEU A 360 -22.61 -0.60 28.85
C LEU A 360 -24.00 0.05 28.84
N GLY A 361 -25.06 -0.72 28.60
CA GLY A 361 -26.43 -0.21 28.46
C GLY A 361 -26.59 0.63 27.19
N THR A 362 -25.89 0.29 26.11
CA THR A 362 -25.86 1.05 24.85
C THR A 362 -25.91 0.08 23.68
N GLU A 363 -26.76 0.36 22.70
CA GLU A 363 -26.82 -0.38 21.42
C GLU A 363 -25.83 0.26 20.44
N PHE A 364 -25.02 -0.55 19.77
CA PHE A 364 -24.02 -0.09 18.81
C PHE A 364 -24.65 0.14 17.44
N ASP A 365 -24.19 1.18 16.72
CA ASP A 365 -24.65 1.44 15.36
C ASP A 365 -24.23 0.29 14.42
N ALA A 366 -25.20 -0.28 13.70
CA ALA A 366 -24.98 -1.38 12.78
C ALA A 366 -23.96 -1.03 11.67
N ASP A 367 -23.86 0.25 11.29
CA ASP A 367 -22.88 0.73 10.30
C ASP A 367 -21.44 0.72 10.84
N ASP A 368 -21.25 0.74 12.16
CA ASP A 368 -19.96 0.67 12.82
C ASP A 368 -19.50 -0.77 13.12
N LEU A 369 -20.41 -1.75 13.07
CA LEU A 369 -20.17 -3.18 13.30
C LEU A 369 -19.58 -3.92 12.07
N VAL A 370 -18.63 -3.29 11.38
CA VAL A 370 -17.93 -3.91 10.24
C VAL A 370 -16.65 -4.64 10.69
N PRO A 371 -16.24 -5.75 10.04
CA PRO A 371 -15.07 -6.55 10.45
C PRO A 371 -13.73 -5.78 10.56
N ALA A 372 -13.62 -4.63 9.90
CA ALA A 372 -12.46 -3.75 9.99
C ALA A 372 -12.40 -2.97 11.31
N ASN A 373 -13.54 -2.70 11.95
CA ASN A 373 -13.69 -1.94 13.19
C ASN A 373 -13.81 -2.84 14.43
N LEU A 374 -13.60 -4.15 14.28
CA LEU A 374 -13.88 -5.14 15.32
C LEU A 374 -12.66 -6.03 15.63
N ARG A 375 -11.44 -5.47 15.47
CA ARG A 375 -10.19 -6.23 15.54
C ARG A 375 -9.45 -6.09 16.85
N ARG A 376 -9.64 -5.00 17.60
CA ARG A 376 -8.93 -4.72 18.86
C ARG A 376 -9.87 -4.13 19.92
N VAL A 377 -9.44 -4.19 21.18
CA VAL A 377 -10.11 -3.50 22.31
C VAL A 377 -10.32 -2.02 22.03
N ASP A 378 -9.32 -1.37 21.42
CA ASP A 378 -9.38 0.06 21.13
C ASP A 378 -10.37 0.40 20.00
N ASP A 379 -10.70 -0.56 19.14
CA ASP A 379 -11.76 -0.39 18.14
C ASP A 379 -13.15 -0.50 18.78
N LEU A 380 -13.35 -1.47 19.68
CA LEU A 380 -14.60 -1.60 20.44
C LEU A 380 -14.81 -0.41 21.39
N CYS A 381 -13.75 0.09 22.03
CA CYS A 381 -13.82 1.31 22.85
C CYS A 381 -14.17 2.56 22.05
N ARG A 382 -14.02 2.54 20.72
CA ARG A 382 -14.39 3.65 19.84
C ARG A 382 -15.87 3.61 19.47
N ILE A 383 -16.42 2.40 19.30
CA ILE A 383 -17.84 2.15 19.01
C ILE A 383 -18.69 2.35 20.28
N ALA A 384 -18.15 1.98 21.44
CA ALA A 384 -18.80 2.10 22.75
C ALA A 384 -18.83 3.54 23.33
N ARG A 385 -18.43 4.54 22.55
CA ARG A 385 -18.46 5.96 22.91
C ARG A 385 -19.62 6.63 22.19
#